data_AF-A0A2E0X4A9-F1
#
_entry.id   AF-A0A2E0X4A9-F1
#
_cell.length_a   1.000
_cell.length_b   1.000
_cell.length_c   1.000
_cell.angle_alpha   90.00
_cell.angle_beta   90.00
_cell.angle_gamma   90.00
#
_symmetry.space_group_name_H-M   'P 1'
#
loop_
_entity.id
_entity.type
_entity.pdbx_description
1 polymer ?
#
loop_
_entity_poly.entity_id
_entity_poly.type
_entity_poly.pdbx_seq_one_letter_code
_entity_poly.pdbx_strand_id
1 'polypeptide(L)'
;MSMSTANARPPLFRISLREFLLLAAVVVVALASLKFANRWWLWSVSTLAILLTLAMLVVAMVDRGRRQSVAIGFVACVLGYGGVLQFAQEWTVPTTPLLAWYYDAVTQPLYRSVDGAQSDVPESDLPDDAVFYESLIGTRAPSTPPPKNSYVRTGSTPDIQTFRLIGHWWCSLALGYMGGQFAQYVYARRQRDAVVDAAAPS
;
A
#
# COMPACT_ATOMS: atom_id res chain seq x y z
N MET A 1 -14.05 6.87 -54.51
CA MET A 1 -13.49 7.82 -53.52
C MET A 1 -13.64 7.18 -52.16
N SER A 2 -12.68 6.34 -51.77
CA SER A 2 -12.74 5.54 -50.55
C SER A 2 -12.30 6.41 -49.38
N MET A 3 -13.26 6.76 -48.52
CA MET A 3 -13.03 7.59 -47.35
C MET A 3 -12.21 6.76 -46.36
N SER A 4 -10.91 7.05 -46.27
CA SER A 4 -9.99 6.47 -45.29
C SER A 4 -10.54 6.74 -43.88
N THR A 5 -11.21 5.75 -43.30
CA THR A 5 -11.60 5.76 -41.90
C THR A 5 -10.32 5.68 -41.08
N ALA A 6 -9.81 6.86 -40.76
CA ALA A 6 -8.60 7.08 -39.99
C ALA A 6 -8.54 6.13 -38.80
N ASN A 7 -7.37 5.48 -38.67
CA ASN A 7 -6.98 4.58 -37.59
C ASN A 7 -7.30 5.17 -36.20
N ALA A 8 -8.53 5.00 -35.73
CA ALA A 8 -8.94 5.37 -34.40
C ALA A 8 -8.25 4.39 -33.44
N ARG A 9 -7.07 4.77 -32.94
CA ARG A 9 -6.35 4.01 -31.94
C ARG A 9 -7.30 3.82 -30.74
N PRO A 10 -7.58 2.59 -30.32
CA PRO A 10 -8.45 2.38 -29.17
C PRO A 10 -7.83 3.10 -27.97
N PRO A 11 -8.64 3.83 -27.17
CA PRO A 11 -8.14 4.54 -26.01
C PRO A 11 -7.49 3.56 -25.03
N LEU A 12 -6.31 3.93 -24.53
CA LEU A 12 -5.44 3.11 -23.67
C LEU A 12 -6.11 2.69 -22.36
N PHE A 13 -7.06 3.48 -21.85
CA PHE A 13 -7.74 3.24 -20.58
C PHE A 13 -9.24 3.36 -20.75
N ARG A 14 -9.92 2.22 -20.95
CA ARG A 14 -11.37 2.13 -20.81
C ARG A 14 -11.70 1.59 -19.43
N ILE A 15 -11.50 2.42 -18.41
CA ILE A 15 -11.92 2.09 -17.05
C ILE A 15 -13.45 2.20 -17.03
N SER A 16 -14.12 1.09 -16.76
CA SER A 16 -15.58 1.11 -16.61
C SER A 16 -15.97 1.85 -15.33
N LEU A 17 -17.15 2.49 -15.28
CA LEU A 17 -17.65 3.12 -14.04
C LEU A 17 -17.64 2.12 -12.86
N ARG A 18 -17.98 0.85 -13.13
CA ARG A 18 -17.94 -0.23 -12.13
C ARG A 18 -16.53 -0.44 -11.59
N GLU A 19 -15.53 -0.49 -12.46
CA GLU A 19 -14.13 -0.68 -12.09
C GLU A 19 -13.60 0.53 -11.31
N PHE A 20 -13.98 1.75 -11.71
CA PHE A 20 -13.66 2.95 -10.96
C PHE A 20 -14.25 2.93 -9.54
N LEU A 21 -15.52 2.56 -9.38
CA LEU A 21 -16.16 2.44 -8.06
C LEU A 21 -15.51 1.36 -7.20
N LEU A 22 -15.10 0.23 -7.79
CA LEU A 22 -14.37 -0.82 -7.08
C LEU A 22 -12.99 -0.33 -6.62
N LEU A 23 -12.25 0.38 -7.47
CA LEU A 23 -10.96 0.97 -7.10
C LEU A 23 -11.12 1.99 -5.98
N ALA A 24 -12.15 2.85 -6.04
CA ALA A 24 -12.45 3.81 -4.99
C ALA A 24 -12.74 3.10 -3.66
N ALA A 25 -13.56 2.03 -3.67
CA ALA A 25 -13.85 1.24 -2.48
C ALA A 25 -12.58 0.61 -1.89
N VAL A 26 -11.70 0.06 -2.72
CA VAL A 26 -10.41 -0.49 -2.28
C VAL A 26 -9.52 0.59 -1.66
N VAL A 27 -9.46 1.78 -2.26
CA VAL A 27 -8.69 2.91 -1.71
C VAL A 27 -9.23 3.33 -0.34
N VAL A 28 -10.55 3.41 -0.17
CA VAL A 28 -11.16 3.73 1.14
C VAL A 28 -10.79 2.67 2.19
N VAL A 29 -10.87 1.39 1.84
CA VAL A 29 -10.46 0.30 2.74
C VAL A 29 -8.98 0.38 3.07
N ALA A 30 -8.13 0.71 2.09
CA ALA A 30 -6.70 0.89 2.31
C ALA A 30 -6.41 2.03 3.31
N LEU A 31 -7.00 3.20 3.09
CA LEU A 31 -6.86 4.35 3.97
C LEU A 31 -7.38 4.06 5.39
N ALA A 32 -8.52 3.38 5.51
CA ALA A 32 -9.08 2.96 6.80
C ALA A 32 -8.15 1.97 7.52
N SER A 33 -7.63 0.97 6.83
CA SER A 33 -6.70 -0.01 7.41
C SER A 33 -5.39 0.62 7.87
N LEU A 34 -4.95 1.68 7.21
CA LEU A 34 -3.77 2.46 7.62
C LEU A 34 -4.07 3.34 8.83
N LYS A 35 -5.21 4.04 8.85
CA LYS A 35 -5.63 4.86 9.99
C LYS A 35 -5.76 4.03 11.27
N PHE A 36 -6.30 2.83 11.17
CA PHE A 36 -6.49 1.90 12.29
C PHE A 36 -5.43 0.79 12.32
N ALA A 37 -4.24 1.05 11.78
CA ALA A 37 -3.20 0.03 11.60
C ALA A 37 -2.85 -0.65 12.93
N ASN A 38 -3.26 -1.91 13.03
CA ASN A 38 -3.04 -2.81 14.16
C ASN A 38 -2.73 -4.21 13.64
N ARG A 39 -2.42 -5.15 14.55
CA ARG A 39 -2.05 -6.53 14.16
C ARG A 39 -3.17 -7.25 13.40
N TRP A 40 -4.44 -6.99 13.71
CA TRP A 40 -5.58 -7.60 13.02
C TRP A 40 -5.67 -7.14 11.57
N TRP A 41 -5.52 -5.83 11.32
CA TRP A 41 -5.47 -5.29 9.96
C TRP A 41 -4.27 -5.83 9.18
N LEU A 42 -3.10 -5.90 9.82
CA LEU A 42 -1.90 -6.47 9.20
C LEU A 42 -2.14 -7.91 8.75
N TRP A 43 -2.67 -8.78 9.62
CA TRP A 43 -2.95 -10.17 9.27
C TRP A 43 -4.01 -10.28 8.17
N SER A 44 -5.06 -9.46 8.24
CA SER A 44 -6.14 -9.48 7.25
C SER A 44 -5.64 -9.06 5.86
N VAL A 45 -4.94 -7.93 5.78
CA VAL A 45 -4.40 -7.39 4.51
C VAL A 45 -3.31 -8.31 3.95
N SER A 46 -2.41 -8.83 4.81
CA SER A 46 -1.37 -9.76 4.38
C SER A 46 -1.96 -11.05 3.83
N THR A 47 -2.95 -11.63 4.52
CA THR A 47 -3.63 -12.86 4.07
C THR A 47 -4.34 -12.63 2.74
N LEU A 48 -5.07 -11.52 2.61
CA LEU A 48 -5.72 -11.15 1.36
C LEU A 48 -4.71 -10.98 0.23
N ALA A 49 -3.60 -10.29 0.48
CA ALA A 49 -2.58 -10.06 -0.53
C ALA A 49 -1.93 -11.36 -1.00
N ILE A 50 -1.63 -12.28 -0.08
CA ILE A 50 -1.08 -13.61 -0.38
C ILE A 50 -2.10 -14.43 -1.19
N LEU A 51 -3.36 -14.49 -0.76
CA LEU A 51 -4.40 -15.25 -1.46
C LEU A 51 -4.64 -14.72 -2.88
N LEU A 52 -4.69 -13.40 -3.07
CA LEU A 52 -4.81 -12.79 -4.39
C LEU A 52 -3.60 -13.12 -5.26
N THR A 53 -2.40 -13.05 -4.71
CA THR A 53 -1.16 -13.37 -5.44
C THR A 53 -1.13 -14.84 -5.85
N LEU A 54 -1.51 -15.76 -4.96
CA LEU A 54 -1.60 -17.19 -5.27
C LEU A 54 -2.68 -17.48 -6.32
N ALA A 55 -3.85 -16.86 -6.20
CA ALA A 55 -4.91 -17.00 -7.20
C ALA A 55 -4.44 -16.54 -8.59
N MET A 56 -3.76 -15.39 -8.66
CA MET A 56 -3.18 -14.89 -9.91
C MET A 56 -2.04 -15.78 -10.41
N LEU A 57 -1.23 -16.36 -9.52
CA LEU A 57 -0.21 -17.34 -9.92
C LEU A 57 -0.82 -18.58 -10.57
N VAL A 58 -1.90 -19.11 -9.99
CA VAL A 58 -2.65 -20.25 -10.57
C VAL A 58 -3.20 -19.87 -11.95
N VAL A 59 -3.83 -18.69 -12.09
CA VAL A 59 -4.33 -18.20 -13.39
C VAL A 59 -3.18 -18.05 -14.40
N ALA A 60 -2.00 -17.55 -13.97
CA ALA A 60 -0.84 -17.41 -14.84
C ALA A 60 -0.33 -18.77 -15.37
N MET A 61 -0.48 -19.84 -14.59
CA MET A 61 -0.04 -21.19 -14.96
C MET A 61 -1.09 -21.99 -15.75
N VAL A 62 -2.37 -21.86 -15.39
CA VAL A 62 -3.45 -22.73 -15.90
C VAL A 62 -4.20 -22.10 -17.07
N ASP A 63 -4.51 -20.80 -17.01
CA ASP A 63 -5.26 -20.13 -18.06
C ASP A 63 -4.39 -19.85 -19.28
N ARG A 64 -5.03 -19.67 -20.43
CA ARG A 64 -4.37 -19.26 -21.68
C ARG A 64 -4.91 -17.91 -22.16
N GLY A 65 -4.08 -17.20 -22.92
CA GLY A 65 -4.46 -15.99 -23.63
C GLY A 65 -4.58 -14.75 -22.74
N ARG A 66 -5.68 -14.00 -22.86
CA ARG A 66 -5.80 -12.67 -22.24
C ARG A 66 -5.68 -12.70 -20.72
N ARG A 67 -6.36 -13.64 -20.04
CA ARG A 67 -6.35 -13.75 -18.57
C ARG A 67 -4.95 -14.07 -18.03
N GLN A 68 -4.24 -14.95 -18.72
CA GLN A 68 -2.87 -15.33 -18.39
C GLN A 68 -1.92 -14.12 -18.43
N SER A 69 -2.04 -13.26 -19.45
CA SER A 69 -1.18 -12.07 -19.55
C SER A 69 -1.36 -11.10 -18.39
N VAL A 70 -2.61 -10.86 -17.95
CA VAL A 70 -2.91 -10.02 -16.77
C VAL A 70 -2.29 -10.63 -15.52
N ALA A 71 -2.46 -11.93 -15.34
CA ALA A 71 -1.96 -12.66 -14.19
C ALA A 71 -0.43 -12.62 -14.09
N ILE A 72 0.27 -12.82 -15.22
CA ILE A 72 1.74 -12.71 -15.28
C ILE A 72 2.19 -11.30 -14.91
N GLY A 73 1.57 -10.27 -15.51
CA GLY A 73 1.90 -8.88 -15.20
C GLY A 73 1.70 -8.53 -13.72
N PHE A 74 0.60 -9.01 -13.14
CA PHE A 74 0.31 -8.83 -11.72
C PHE A 74 1.37 -9.48 -10.83
N VAL A 75 1.63 -10.78 -11.02
CA VAL A 75 2.58 -11.53 -10.21
C VAL A 75 3.99 -10.97 -10.36
N ALA A 76 4.42 -10.63 -11.57
CA ALA A 76 5.73 -10.05 -11.83
C ALA A 76 5.94 -8.73 -11.07
N CYS A 77 4.96 -7.84 -11.06
CA CYS A 77 5.04 -6.57 -10.34
C CYS A 77 4.99 -6.75 -8.82
N VAL A 78 4.11 -7.62 -8.29
CA VAL A 78 4.02 -7.90 -6.85
C VAL A 78 5.32 -8.50 -6.32
N LEU A 79 5.83 -9.54 -6.99
CA LEU A 79 7.07 -10.20 -6.60
C LEU A 79 8.29 -9.28 -6.81
N GLY A 80 8.31 -8.51 -7.89
CA GLY A 80 9.35 -7.51 -8.14
C GLY A 80 9.40 -6.46 -7.04
N TYR A 81 8.25 -5.90 -6.64
CA TYR A 81 8.17 -4.92 -5.56
C TYR A 81 8.53 -5.55 -4.20
N GLY A 82 8.03 -6.75 -3.90
CA GLY A 82 8.41 -7.49 -2.69
C GLY A 82 9.92 -7.79 -2.63
N GLY A 83 10.53 -8.12 -3.77
CA GLY A 83 11.98 -8.27 -3.89
C GLY A 83 12.71 -6.97 -3.61
N VAL A 84 12.28 -5.85 -4.19
CA VAL A 84 12.85 -4.52 -3.89
C VAL A 84 12.80 -4.23 -2.39
N LEU A 85 11.68 -4.51 -1.71
CA LEU A 85 11.57 -4.30 -0.25
C LEU A 85 12.55 -5.15 0.57
N GLN A 86 12.85 -6.38 0.15
CA GLN A 86 13.82 -7.23 0.84
C GLN A 86 15.25 -6.70 0.72
N PHE A 87 15.62 -6.12 -0.42
CA PHE A 87 16.96 -5.56 -0.66
C PHE A 87 17.11 -4.10 -0.23
N ALA A 88 16.00 -3.38 -0.01
CA ALA A 88 15.98 -1.96 0.30
C ALA A 88 16.31 -1.61 1.76
N GLN A 89 17.07 -2.44 2.50
CA GLN A 89 17.38 -2.18 3.91
C GLN A 89 18.05 -0.81 4.15
N GLU A 90 18.73 -0.26 3.14
CA GLU A 90 19.36 1.07 3.20
C GLU A 90 18.71 2.10 2.26
N TRP A 91 17.94 1.65 1.27
CA TRP A 91 17.41 2.52 0.21
C TRP A 91 15.96 2.83 0.53
N THR A 92 15.64 4.11 0.77
CA THR A 92 14.25 4.54 0.89
C THR A 92 13.51 4.21 -0.41
N VAL A 93 12.59 3.24 -0.38
CA VAL A 93 11.78 2.94 -1.55
C VAL A 93 10.96 4.17 -1.95
N PRO A 94 10.63 4.37 -3.24
CA PRO A 94 9.92 5.58 -3.70
C PRO A 94 8.56 5.82 -3.02
N THR A 95 8.01 4.77 -2.40
CA THR A 95 6.73 4.80 -1.65
C THR A 95 6.92 5.23 -0.19
N THR A 96 8.13 5.19 0.36
CA THR A 96 8.42 5.58 1.75
C THR A 96 8.09 7.03 2.04
N PRO A 97 8.45 8.02 1.19
CA PRO A 97 8.10 9.42 1.46
C PRO A 97 6.59 9.66 1.48
N LEU A 98 5.85 9.00 0.58
CA LEU A 98 4.40 9.08 0.53
C LEU A 98 3.76 8.48 1.80
N LEU A 99 4.23 7.31 2.22
CA LEU A 99 3.76 6.68 3.46
C LEU A 99 4.14 7.48 4.69
N ALA A 100 5.33 8.09 4.73
CA ALA A 100 5.77 8.96 5.82
C ALA A 100 4.87 10.20 5.92
N TRP A 101 4.63 10.89 4.80
CA TRP A 101 3.71 12.03 4.77
C TRP A 101 2.30 11.65 5.27
N TYR A 102 1.77 10.51 4.84
CA TYR A 102 0.46 10.06 5.30
C TYR A 102 0.48 9.62 6.78
N TYR A 103 1.57 8.99 7.23
CA TYR A 103 1.76 8.61 8.63
C TYR A 103 1.72 9.85 9.53
N ASP A 104 2.49 10.87 9.20
CA ASP A 104 2.54 12.11 9.96
C ASP A 104 1.15 12.79 10.05
N ALA A 105 0.33 12.65 9.01
CA ALA A 105 -1.03 13.19 8.98
C ALA A 105 -2.05 12.42 9.84
N VAL A 106 -1.82 11.13 10.12
CA VAL A 106 -2.78 10.28 10.87
C VAL A 106 -2.31 9.84 12.25
N THR A 107 -1.02 10.02 12.54
CA THR A 107 -0.42 9.54 13.77
C THR A 107 -0.81 10.40 14.95
N GLN A 108 -1.18 9.73 16.05
CA GLN A 108 -1.38 10.36 17.34
C GLN A 108 -0.28 9.88 18.29
N PRO A 109 0.44 10.78 18.96
CA PRO A 109 1.39 10.39 19.99
C PRO A 109 0.64 9.78 21.18
N LEU A 110 1.24 8.74 21.76
CA LEU A 110 0.74 8.06 22.95
C LEU A 110 1.61 8.42 24.15
N TYR A 111 0.94 8.69 25.27
CA TYR A 111 1.57 9.13 26.51
C TYR A 111 1.22 8.19 27.66
N ARG A 112 2.16 7.98 28.58
CA ARG A 112 1.95 7.23 29.81
C ARG A 112 2.31 8.07 31.02
N SER A 113 1.46 8.02 32.05
CA SER A 113 1.73 8.71 33.31
C SER A 113 2.97 8.13 34.00
N VAL A 114 3.80 9.00 34.56
CA VAL A 114 5.01 8.62 35.30
C VAL A 114 4.68 8.05 36.68
N ASP A 115 3.52 8.37 37.23
CA ASP A 115 3.08 7.96 38.57
C ASP A 115 2.70 6.47 38.67
N GLY A 116 2.99 5.67 37.63
CA GLY A 116 2.99 4.21 37.67
C GLY A 116 1.62 3.54 37.47
N ALA A 117 0.55 4.33 37.35
CA ALA A 117 -0.77 3.83 37.02
C ALA A 117 -1.17 4.30 35.61
N GLN A 118 -1.63 3.33 34.81
CA GLN A 118 -2.43 3.45 33.58
C GLN A 118 -1.76 3.28 32.21
N SER A 119 -2.61 2.71 31.35
CA SER A 119 -2.53 2.50 29.91
C SER A 119 -2.08 3.74 29.15
N ASP A 120 -1.60 3.53 27.93
CA ASP A 120 -1.25 4.63 27.04
C ASP A 120 -2.50 5.46 26.70
N VAL A 121 -2.40 6.79 26.88
CA VAL A 121 -3.47 7.78 26.69
C VAL A 121 -3.15 8.64 25.45
N PRO A 122 -4.12 8.90 24.56
CA PRO A 122 -3.95 9.84 23.45
C PRO A 122 -3.73 11.27 23.96
N GLU A 123 -2.98 12.08 23.20
CA GLU A 123 -2.75 13.49 23.55
C GLU A 123 -4.04 14.29 23.78
N SER A 124 -5.10 13.98 23.02
CA SER A 124 -6.40 14.65 23.12
C SER A 124 -7.12 14.44 24.45
N ASP A 125 -6.72 13.41 25.20
CA ASP A 125 -7.40 12.96 26.42
C ASP A 125 -6.58 13.33 27.68
N LEU A 126 -5.46 14.06 27.51
CA LEU A 126 -4.61 14.48 28.61
C LEU A 126 -5.18 15.69 29.35
N PRO A 127 -4.91 15.83 30.66
CA PRO A 127 -5.24 17.04 31.41
C PRO A 127 -4.55 18.29 30.83
N ASP A 128 -5.21 19.45 30.90
CA ASP A 128 -4.63 20.73 30.46
C ASP A 128 -3.33 21.10 31.20
N ASP A 129 -3.10 20.55 32.40
CA ASP A 129 -1.90 20.75 33.22
C ASP A 129 -0.82 19.66 33.04
N ALA A 130 -0.95 18.79 32.03
CA ALA A 130 0.01 17.73 31.74
C ALA A 130 1.40 18.28 31.40
N VAL A 131 2.43 17.77 32.08
CA VAL A 131 3.83 18.09 31.77
C VAL A 131 4.44 16.97 30.94
N PHE A 132 4.89 17.33 29.74
CA PHE A 132 5.43 16.39 28.76
C PHE A 132 6.94 16.23 28.88
N TYR A 133 7.38 14.98 28.93
CA TYR A 133 8.78 14.62 28.78
C TYR A 133 8.97 13.81 27.50
N GLU A 134 9.78 14.35 26.59
CA GLU A 134 10.28 13.57 25.48
C GLU A 134 11.36 12.64 26.03
N SER A 135 11.06 11.34 26.06
CA SER A 135 12.06 10.33 26.44
C SER A 135 13.15 10.31 25.37
N LEU A 136 14.20 11.10 25.55
CA LEU A 136 15.47 10.87 24.89
C LEU A 136 15.91 9.48 25.35
N ILE A 137 15.86 8.51 24.44
CA ILE A 137 16.16 7.10 24.71
C ILE A 137 17.49 7.02 25.49
N GLY A 138 17.40 6.64 26.77
CA GLY A 138 18.57 6.50 27.65
C GLY A 138 18.88 7.66 28.60
N THR A 139 18.16 8.80 28.56
CA THR A 139 18.27 9.78 29.65
C THR A 139 17.60 9.26 30.90
N ARG A 140 18.42 8.99 31.93
CA ARG A 140 18.00 8.68 33.29
C ARG A 140 16.95 9.71 33.71
N ALA A 141 15.82 9.25 34.26
CA ALA A 141 14.82 10.13 34.84
C ALA A 141 15.52 11.18 35.73
N PRO A 142 15.13 12.47 35.66
CA PRO A 142 15.73 13.49 36.50
C PRO A 142 15.72 13.03 37.96
N SER A 143 16.82 13.28 38.68
CA SER A 143 16.98 12.87 40.09
C SER A 143 15.99 13.54 41.03
N THR A 144 15.25 14.54 40.55
CA THR A 144 14.13 15.18 41.21
C THR A 144 12.84 14.42 40.91
N PRO A 145 11.97 14.19 41.92
CA PRO A 145 10.67 13.59 41.68
C PRO A 145 9.93 14.42 40.63
N PRO A 146 9.41 13.79 39.57
CA PRO A 146 8.70 14.53 38.54
C PRO A 146 7.45 15.16 39.16
N PRO A 147 6.97 16.29 38.61
CA PRO A 147 5.71 16.87 39.05
C PRO A 147 4.58 15.85 38.93
N LYS A 148 3.57 15.97 39.79
CA LYS A 148 2.29 15.26 39.62
C LYS A 148 1.74 15.56 38.22
N ASN A 149 1.10 14.60 37.58
CA ASN A 149 0.58 14.72 36.19
C ASN A 149 1.69 14.84 35.13
N SER A 150 2.83 14.18 35.37
CA SER A 150 3.89 14.05 34.38
C SER A 150 3.61 12.87 33.44
N TYR A 151 3.82 13.11 32.15
CA TYR A 151 3.59 12.11 31.10
C TYR A 151 4.84 11.96 30.23
N VAL A 152 5.16 10.70 29.90
CA VAL A 152 6.25 10.35 29.00
C VAL A 152 5.65 9.79 27.72
N ARG A 153 6.14 10.27 26.56
CA ARG A 153 5.77 9.71 25.26
C ARG A 153 6.24 8.26 25.19
N THR A 154 5.32 7.31 25.11
CA THR A 154 5.64 5.87 25.05
C THR A 154 5.60 5.32 23.64
N GLY A 155 4.91 6.00 22.72
CA GLY A 155 4.84 5.58 21.33
C GLY A 155 3.93 6.44 20.49
N SER A 156 3.35 5.80 19.49
CA SER A 156 2.51 6.39 18.47
C SER A 156 1.46 5.38 18.02
N THR A 157 0.23 5.84 17.85
CA THR A 157 -0.85 5.06 17.24
C THR A 157 -1.23 5.69 15.89
N PRO A 158 -1.17 4.95 14.77
CA PRO A 158 -0.76 3.55 14.69
C PRO A 158 0.75 3.32 14.87
N ASP A 159 1.14 2.09 15.19
CA ASP A 159 2.54 1.66 15.24
C ASP A 159 3.19 1.83 13.86
N ILE A 160 4.35 2.50 13.81
CA ILE A 160 5.02 2.88 12.56
C ILE A 160 5.41 1.67 11.70
N GLN A 161 5.84 0.57 12.33
CA GLN A 161 6.24 -0.64 11.60
C GLN A 161 5.01 -1.31 10.97
N THR A 162 3.97 -1.49 11.78
CA THR A 162 2.68 -2.07 11.33
C THR A 162 2.06 -1.25 10.22
N PHE A 163 2.03 0.08 10.37
CA PHE A 163 1.54 1.01 9.35
C PHE A 163 2.31 0.88 8.04
N ARG A 164 3.65 0.90 8.09
CA ARG A 164 4.49 0.78 6.90
C ARG A 164 4.27 -0.55 6.19
N LEU A 165 4.21 -1.66 6.94
CA LEU A 165 3.95 -2.98 6.36
C LEU A 165 2.60 -3.05 5.64
N ILE A 166 1.52 -2.56 6.27
CA ILE A 166 0.20 -2.47 5.65
C ILE A 166 0.25 -1.60 4.38
N GLY A 167 0.94 -0.45 4.44
CA GLY A 167 1.12 0.46 3.31
C GLY A 167 1.82 -0.21 2.14
N HIS A 168 2.91 -0.93 2.41
CA HIS A 168 3.64 -1.67 1.39
C HIS A 168 2.82 -2.80 0.76
N TRP A 169 1.97 -3.50 1.52
CA TRP A 169 1.04 -4.47 0.95
C TRP A 169 0.05 -3.82 -0.03
N TRP A 170 -0.54 -2.67 0.33
CA TRP A 170 -1.42 -1.94 -0.58
C TRP A 170 -0.70 -1.42 -1.81
N CYS A 171 0.50 -0.87 -1.66
CA CYS A 171 1.33 -0.45 -2.79
C CYS A 171 1.65 -1.64 -3.71
N SER A 172 1.99 -2.80 -3.15
CA SER A 172 2.26 -4.02 -3.92
C SER A 172 1.04 -4.46 -4.74
N LEU A 173 -0.14 -4.50 -4.12
CA LEU A 173 -1.39 -4.86 -4.81
C LEU A 173 -1.76 -3.86 -5.91
N ALA A 174 -1.60 -2.57 -5.65
CA ALA A 174 -1.84 -1.53 -6.65
C ALA A 174 -0.87 -1.65 -7.84
N LEU A 175 0.42 -1.87 -7.58
CA LEU A 175 1.42 -2.12 -8.62
C LEU A 175 1.14 -3.40 -9.40
N GLY A 176 0.73 -4.47 -8.72
CA GLY A 176 0.27 -5.71 -9.35
C GLY A 176 -0.88 -5.46 -10.31
N TYR A 177 -1.92 -4.76 -9.85
CA TYR A 177 -3.06 -4.44 -10.70
C TYR A 177 -2.65 -3.63 -11.94
N MET A 178 -1.83 -2.59 -11.78
CA MET A 178 -1.32 -1.80 -12.91
C MET A 178 -0.45 -2.63 -13.85
N GLY A 179 0.41 -3.51 -13.31
CA GLY A 179 1.24 -4.43 -14.09
C GLY A 179 0.41 -5.41 -14.93
N GLY A 180 -0.67 -5.93 -14.37
CA GLY A 180 -1.61 -6.79 -15.10
C GLY A 180 -2.31 -6.06 -16.25
N GLN A 181 -2.80 -4.84 -16.02
CA GLN A 181 -3.41 -4.00 -17.07
C GLN A 181 -2.41 -3.68 -18.18
N PHE A 182 -1.17 -3.36 -17.82
CA PHE A 182 -0.10 -3.12 -18.78
C PHE A 182 0.22 -4.36 -19.62
N ALA A 183 0.35 -5.53 -19.00
CA ALA A 183 0.61 -6.78 -19.70
C ALA A 183 -0.53 -7.14 -20.69
N GLN A 184 -1.78 -6.90 -20.29
CA GLN A 184 -2.93 -7.07 -21.18
C GLN A 184 -2.87 -6.12 -22.40
N TYR A 185 -2.50 -4.86 -22.19
CA TYR A 185 -2.32 -3.90 -23.27
C TYR A 185 -1.25 -4.38 -24.26
N VAL A 186 -0.09 -4.82 -23.77
CA VAL A 186 0.99 -5.36 -24.61
C VAL A 186 0.53 -6.59 -25.38
N TYR A 187 -0.18 -7.51 -24.72
CA TYR A 187 -0.73 -8.71 -25.35
C TYR A 187 -1.71 -8.38 -26.47
N ALA A 188 -2.68 -7.49 -26.22
CA ALA A 188 -3.67 -7.07 -27.21
C ALA A 188 -3.06 -6.28 -28.38
N ARG A 189 -1.95 -5.57 -28.16
CA ARG A 189 -1.18 -4.95 -29.24
C ARG A 189 -0.53 -6.02 -30.14
N ARG A 190 0.20 -6.98 -29.56
CA ARG A 190 0.86 -8.05 -30.32
C ARG A 190 -0.12 -8.87 -31.17
N GLN A 191 -1.32 -9.16 -30.65
CA GLN A 191 -2.33 -9.87 -31.43
C GLN A 191 -2.82 -9.08 -32.65
N ARG A 192 -2.93 -7.75 -32.54
CA ARG A 192 -3.33 -6.90 -33.67
C ARG A 192 -2.24 -6.85 -34.73
N ASP A 193 -0.98 -6.70 -34.30
CA ASP A 193 0.16 -6.66 -35.20
C ASP A 193 0.28 -7.97 -35.99
N ALA A 194 0.11 -9.12 -35.32
CA ALA A 194 0.12 -10.44 -35.98
C ALA A 194 -0.99 -10.63 -37.04
N VAL A 195 -2.17 -10.01 -36.86
CA VAL A 195 -3.26 -10.06 -37.84
C VAL A 195 -2.94 -9.18 -39.05
N VAL A 196 -2.32 -8.02 -38.83
CA VAL A 196 -1.89 -7.12 -39.93
C VAL A 196 -0.80 -7.79 -40.77
N ASP A 197 0.19 -8.42 -40.12
CA ASP A 197 1.27 -9.13 -40.81
C ASP A 197 0.76 -10.32 -41.63
N ALA A 198 -0.24 -11.04 -41.11
CA ALA A 198 -0.87 -12.16 -41.83
C ALA A 198 -1.72 -11.72 -43.04
N ALA A 199 -2.13 -10.44 -43.11
CA ALA A 199 -2.92 -9.89 -44.20
C ALA A 199 -2.08 -9.21 -45.30
N ALA A 200 -0.77 -9.04 -45.09
CA ALA A 200 0.11 -8.44 -46.09
C ALA A 200 0.30 -9.41 -47.29
N PRO A 201 0.08 -8.97 -48.54
CA PRO A 201 0.30 -9.81 -49.71
C PRO A 201 1.79 -10.13 -49.85
N SER A 202 2.10 -11.41 -50.04
CA SER A 202 3.44 -11.95 -50.32
C SER A 202 3.95 -11.53 -51.69
#